data_AF-A0A1F6DDJ4-F1
#
_entry.id   AF-A0A1F6DDJ4-F1
#
_cell.length_a   1.000
_cell.length_b   1.000
_cell.length_c   1.000
_cell.angle_alpha   90.00
_cell.angle_beta   90.00
_cell.angle_gamma   90.00
#
_symmetry.space_group_name_H-M   'P 1'
#
loop_
_entity.id
_entity.type
_entity.pdbx_description
1 polymer ?
#
loop_
_entity_poly.entity_id
_entity_poly.type
_entity_poly.pdbx_seq_one_letter_code
_entity_poly.pdbx_strand_id
1 'polypeptide(L)'
;MQDDTTNPITDLVDDSDEELDFAQEAGMVILESAITRFVLEADDEEVQALETILSAHDIATDALPKLVENIPRFADILSEEMEGFQKQADEIV
;
A
#
# COMPACT_ATOMS: atom_id res chain seq x y z
N MET A 1 -27.83 9.79 -44.35
CA MET A 1 -27.71 9.35 -42.94
C MET A 1 -26.32 8.75 -42.84
N GLN A 2 -25.38 9.51 -42.30
CA GLN A 2 -24.03 9.00 -42.06
C GLN A 2 -24.11 8.18 -40.77
N ASP A 3 -23.84 6.88 -40.89
CA ASP A 3 -23.67 5.99 -39.74
C ASP A 3 -22.43 6.42 -38.97
N ASP A 4 -22.70 7.02 -37.82
CA ASP A 4 -21.75 7.34 -36.77
C ASP A 4 -21.25 6.01 -36.17
N THR A 5 -20.20 5.45 -36.75
CA THR A 5 -19.51 4.28 -36.20
C THR A 5 -18.42 4.73 -35.24
N THR A 6 -18.80 5.55 -34.26
CA THR A 6 -18.02 5.71 -33.04
C THR A 6 -18.16 4.39 -32.28
N ASN A 7 -17.18 3.50 -32.44
CA ASN A 7 -17.07 2.27 -31.65
C ASN A 7 -16.99 2.66 -30.17
N PRO A 8 -18.01 2.35 -29.34
CA PRO A 8 -18.03 2.75 -27.94
C PRO A 8 -17.14 1.87 -27.03
N ILE A 9 -16.46 0.88 -27.62
CA ILE A 9 -15.67 -0.12 -26.87
C ILE A 9 -14.20 0.31 -26.73
N THR A 10 -13.69 1.18 -27.61
CA THR A 10 -12.30 1.68 -27.52
C THR A 10 -12.10 2.82 -26.53
N ASP A 11 -13.19 3.31 -25.91
CA ASP A 11 -13.17 4.43 -24.95
C ASP A 11 -13.40 3.94 -23.50
N LEU A 12 -13.40 2.61 -23.29
CA LEU A 12 -13.78 1.99 -22.03
C LEU A 12 -12.62 1.48 -21.16
N VAL A 13 -11.37 1.64 -21.58
CA VAL A 13 -10.26 1.22 -20.72
C VAL A 13 -9.00 1.99 -21.07
N ASP A 14 -8.87 3.16 -20.45
CA ASP A 14 -7.56 3.59 -19.98
C ASP A 14 -7.32 2.81 -18.67
N ASP A 15 -7.05 1.50 -18.80
CA ASP A 15 -6.85 0.55 -17.68
C ASP A 15 -5.80 1.08 -16.67
N SER A 16 -4.93 2.01 -17.08
CA SER A 16 -3.88 2.53 -16.23
C SER A 16 -4.37 3.33 -15.04
N ASP A 17 -5.50 4.05 -15.15
CA ASP A 17 -5.99 4.89 -14.04
C ASP A 17 -6.70 4.02 -12.98
N GLU A 18 -7.52 3.05 -13.40
CA GLU A 18 -8.16 2.08 -12.47
C GLU A 18 -7.15 1.12 -11.84
N GLU A 19 -6.13 0.68 -12.58
CA GLU A 19 -5.05 -0.17 -12.05
C GLU A 19 -4.15 0.60 -11.06
N LEU A 20 -3.90 1.90 -11.31
CA LEU A 20 -3.20 2.78 -10.37
C LEU A 20 -4.00 2.98 -9.07
N ASP A 21 -5.31 3.20 -9.16
CA ASP A 21 -6.18 3.36 -8.00
C ASP A 21 -6.23 2.09 -7.14
N PHE A 22 -6.34 0.91 -7.78
CA PHE A 22 -6.30 -0.38 -7.08
C PHE A 22 -4.96 -0.63 -6.40
N ALA A 23 -3.84 -0.38 -7.09
CA ALA A 23 -2.51 -0.56 -6.52
C ALA A 23 -2.27 0.38 -5.33
N GLN A 24 -2.78 1.60 -5.40
CA GLN A 24 -2.71 2.57 -4.31
C GLN A 24 -3.55 2.13 -3.11
N GLU A 25 -4.77 1.64 -3.32
CA GLU A 25 -5.64 1.14 -2.26
C GLU A 25 -5.06 -0.11 -1.59
N ALA A 26 -4.58 -1.07 -2.39
CA ALA A 26 -3.88 -2.25 -1.90
C ALA A 26 -2.62 -1.89 -1.08
N GLY A 27 -1.82 -0.95 -1.58
CA GLY A 27 -0.64 -0.45 -0.87
C GLY A 27 -0.99 0.19 0.47
N MET A 28 -2.09 0.94 0.55
CA MET A 28 -2.57 1.54 1.79
C MET A 28 -3.04 0.49 2.80
N VAL A 29 -3.80 -0.52 2.35
CA VAL A 29 -4.26 -1.62 3.21
C VAL A 29 -3.08 -2.42 3.78
N ILE A 30 -2.08 -2.74 2.95
CA ILE A 30 -0.86 -3.44 3.38
C ILE A 30 -0.12 -2.61 4.45
N LEU A 31 0.02 -1.30 4.21
CA LEU A 31 0.68 -0.40 5.15
C LEU A 31 -0.07 -0.31 6.49
N GLU A 32 -1.40 -0.18 6.46
CA GLU A 32 -2.23 -0.16 7.67
C GLU A 32 -2.15 -1.48 8.45
N SER A 33 -2.14 -2.61 7.76
CA SER A 33 -1.96 -3.94 8.37
C SER A 33 -0.61 -4.03 9.08
N ALA A 34 0.47 -3.62 8.39
CA ALA A 34 1.82 -3.64 8.93
C ALA A 34 1.97 -2.75 10.18
N ILE A 35 1.42 -1.53 10.15
CA ILE A 35 1.42 -0.61 11.30
C ILE A 35 0.64 -1.23 12.47
N THR A 36 -0.54 -1.79 12.20
CA THR A 36 -1.38 -2.41 13.23
C THR A 36 -0.66 -3.57 13.90
N ARG A 37 -0.10 -4.50 13.11
CA ARG A 37 0.64 -5.64 13.62
C ARG A 37 1.88 -5.21 14.40
N PHE A 38 2.64 -4.25 13.87
CA PHE A 38 3.80 -3.72 14.56
C PHE A 38 3.43 -3.16 15.94
N VAL A 39 2.43 -2.28 16.03
CA VAL A 39 2.00 -1.68 17.32
C VAL A 39 1.53 -2.73 18.32
N LEU A 40 0.93 -3.83 17.86
CA LEU A 40 0.47 -4.92 18.74
C LEU A 40 1.61 -5.76 19.32
N GLU A 41 2.72 -5.89 18.59
CA GLU A 41 3.83 -6.77 18.98
C GLU A 41 5.09 -6.04 19.44
N ALA A 42 5.18 -4.74 19.20
CA ALA A 42 6.30 -3.87 19.55
C ALA A 42 6.31 -3.52 21.05
N ASP A 43 7.48 -3.15 21.57
CA ASP A 43 7.60 -2.52 22.88
C ASP A 43 7.32 -1.01 22.82
N ASP A 44 7.24 -0.37 24.00
CA ASP A 44 6.94 1.06 24.10
C ASP A 44 7.98 1.95 23.39
N GLU A 45 9.24 1.53 23.31
CA GLU A 45 10.32 2.30 22.67
C GLU A 45 10.19 2.21 21.14
N GLU A 46 9.92 1.02 20.62
CA GLU A 46 9.62 0.76 19.21
C GLU A 46 8.37 1.52 18.74
N VAL A 47 7.29 1.52 19.53
CA VAL A 47 6.07 2.28 19.22
C VAL A 47 6.34 3.78 19.22
N GLN A 48 7.11 4.28 20.18
CA GLN A 48 7.47 5.70 20.24
C GLN A 48 8.33 6.12 19.03
N ALA A 49 9.23 5.25 18.55
CA ALA A 49 10.00 5.50 17.33
C ALA A 49 9.10 5.59 16.09
N LEU A 50 8.13 4.67 15.96
CA LEU A 50 7.11 4.69 14.90
C LEU A 50 6.33 6.01 14.91
N GLU A 51 5.76 6.39 16.06
CA GLU A 51 4.97 7.62 16.21
C GLU A 51 5.79 8.87 15.90
N THR A 52 7.06 8.90 16.32
CA THR A 52 7.97 10.01 16.05
C THR A 52 8.22 10.17 14.54
N ILE A 53 8.44 9.06 13.82
CA ILE A 53 8.68 9.10 12.38
C ILE A 53 7.41 9.52 11.65
N LEU A 54 6.25 8.95 12.00
CA LEU A 54 4.97 9.29 11.39
C LEU A 54 4.56 10.75 11.64
N SER A 55 4.82 11.27 12.85
CA SER A 55 4.49 12.66 13.20
C SER A 55 5.43 13.68 12.54
N ALA A 56 6.67 13.28 12.21
CA ALA A 56 7.65 14.14 11.58
C ALA A 56 7.49 14.22 10.05
N HIS A 57 6.75 13.30 9.44
CA HIS A 57 6.60 13.19 8.00
C HIS A 57 5.10 13.17 7.64
N ASP A 58 4.55 14.36 7.36
CA ASP A 58 3.13 14.61 7.02
C ASP A 58 2.66 13.95 5.71
N ILE A 59 3.59 13.36 4.94
CA ILE A 59 3.31 12.70 3.66
C ILE A 59 3.95 11.31 3.70
N ALA A 60 3.13 10.28 3.46
CA ALA A 60 3.50 8.86 3.47
C ALA A 60 4.76 8.53 2.65
N THR A 61 5.05 9.33 1.62
CA THR A 61 6.18 9.14 0.69
C THR A 61 7.53 9.16 1.39
N ASP A 62 7.74 10.04 2.39
CA ASP A 62 9.02 10.11 3.12
C ASP A 62 8.98 9.32 4.44
N ALA A 63 7.79 9.08 4.98
CA ALA A 63 7.62 8.30 6.20
C ALA A 63 8.02 6.83 5.99
N LEU A 64 7.55 6.21 4.91
CA LEU A 64 7.77 4.78 4.68
C LEU A 64 9.27 4.40 4.57
N PRO A 65 10.11 5.10 3.78
CA PRO A 65 11.55 4.85 3.77
C PRO A 65 12.19 5.00 5.15
N LYS A 66 11.74 5.99 5.94
CA LYS A 66 12.28 6.22 7.29
C LYS A 66 11.90 5.14 8.27
N LEU A 67 10.68 4.61 8.19
CA LEU A 67 10.24 3.48 9.00
C LEU A 67 11.08 2.24 8.71
N VAL A 68 11.28 1.93 7.43
CA VAL A 68 12.10 0.78 6.99
C VAL A 68 13.57 0.95 7.41
N GLU A 69 14.14 2.15 7.32
CA GLU A 69 15.53 2.42 7.71
C GLU A 69 15.77 2.34 9.22
N ASN A 70 14.82 2.81 10.04
CA ASN A 70 15.03 3.01 11.48
C ASN A 70 14.42 1.91 12.34
N ILE A 71 13.47 1.14 11.81
CA ILE A 71 12.76 0.09 12.53
C ILE A 71 12.83 -1.20 11.71
N PRO A 72 13.92 -1.99 11.82
CA PRO A 72 14.13 -3.19 11.01
C PRO A 72 12.97 -4.19 11.11
N ARG A 73 12.40 -4.34 12.31
CA ARG A 73 11.25 -5.23 12.55
C ARG A 73 10.01 -4.79 11.77
N PHE A 74 9.79 -3.49 11.60
CA PHE A 74 8.69 -2.98 10.77
C PHE A 74 8.91 -3.34 9.30
N ALA A 75 10.16 -3.30 8.81
CA ALA A 75 10.47 -3.73 7.45
C ALA A 75 10.19 -5.23 7.22
N ASP A 76 10.52 -6.06 8.22
CA ASP A 76 10.21 -7.50 8.18
C ASP A 76 8.69 -7.73 8.12
N ILE A 77 7.93 -7.07 9.00
CA ILE A 77 6.47 -7.15 9.02
C ILE A 77 5.87 -6.68 7.69
N LEU A 78 6.31 -5.53 7.18
CA LEU A 78 5.81 -5.01 5.90
C LEU A 78 6.05 -6.00 4.75
N SER A 79 7.21 -6.65 4.74
CA SER A 79 7.53 -7.67 3.73
C SER A 79 6.61 -8.90 3.87
N GLU A 80 6.35 -9.35 5.09
CA GLU A 80 5.40 -10.45 5.35
C GLU A 80 3.98 -10.12 4.92
N GLU A 81 3.50 -8.90 5.20
CA GLU A 81 2.17 -8.43 4.78
C GLU A 81 2.06 -8.36 3.25
N MET A 82 3.10 -7.88 2.57
CA MET A 82 3.16 -7.87 1.10
C MET A 82 3.11 -9.29 0.51
N GLU A 83 3.91 -10.22 1.05
CA GLU A 83 3.88 -11.62 0.61
C GLU A 83 2.53 -12.29 0.89
N GLY A 84 1.92 -11.98 2.03
CA GLY A 84 0.59 -12.47 2.41
C GLY A 84 -0.49 -11.98 1.47
N PHE A 85 -0.45 -10.70 1.11
CA PHE A 85 -1.36 -10.11 0.13
C PHE A 85 -1.18 -10.73 -1.26
N GLN A 86 0.06 -10.89 -1.72
CA GLN A 86 0.34 -11.51 -3.02
C GLN A 86 -0.24 -12.94 -3.12
N LYS A 87 -0.06 -13.77 -2.08
CA LYS A 87 -0.61 -15.12 -2.05
C LYS A 87 -2.15 -15.11 -2.15
N GLN A 88 -2.81 -14.18 -1.48
CA GLN A 88 -4.28 -14.07 -1.54
C GLN A 88 -4.76 -13.59 -2.91
N ALA A 89 -4.04 -12.65 -3.54
CA ALA A 89 -4.33 -12.22 -4.89
C ALA A 89 -4.20 -13.38 -5.89
N ASP A 90 -3.14 -14.18 -5.78
CA ASP A 90 -2.90 -15.37 -6.61
C ASP A 90 -3.95 -16.49 -6.42
N GLU A 91 -4.61 -16.56 -5.27
CA GLU A 91 -5.69 -17.53 -5.02
C GLU A 91 -7.04 -17.10 -5.62
N ILE A 92 -7.22 -15.81 -5.89
CA ILE A 92 -8.47 -15.23 -6.41
C ILE A 92 -8.48 -15.18 -7.95
N VAL A 93 -7.31 -15.05 -8.58
CA VAL A 93 -7.11 -14.97 -10.05
C VAL A 93 -6.95 -16.36 -10.67
#